data_AF-A0A336LN82-F1
#
_entry.id   AF-A0A336LN82-F1
#
_cell.length_a   1.000
_cell.length_b   1.000
_cell.length_c   1.000
_cell.angle_alpha   90.00
_cell.angle_beta   90.00
_cell.angle_gamma   90.00
#
_symmetry.space_group_name_H-M   'P 1'
#
loop_
_entity.id
_entity.type
_entity.pdbx_description
1 polymer ?
#
loop_
_entity_poly.entity_id
_entity_poly.type
_entity_poly.pdbx_seq_one_letter_code
_entity_poly.pdbx_strand_id
1 'polypeptide(L)'
;MNQSEKSNEESIVNIEESTHGNNVTEEEMILNNLSQITFNAPSQSDENKIGMLRKKSFLINLSLMADILGELKLLSEALQKNNISIVDADYYINRTINCLLHLKNNQGKYESAANNQKLLESSCFAQTNDHLFDKSKLIDGTIKSLKLRMFSNGLNDKSYTNLLDIFMILDETKLPTDVANPWKKGEEKLEELSKILRLKIEINDFRDFIDKRETGETIKLAKNYMNIKIFSTL
;
A
#
# COMPACT_ATOMS: atom_id res chain seq x y z
N MET A 1 57.57 -57.15 -47.73
CA MET A 1 56.62 -56.79 -48.81
C MET A 1 55.41 -56.20 -48.11
N ASN A 2 55.42 -54.89 -47.89
CA ASN A 2 54.89 -53.85 -48.78
C ASN A 2 53.35 -53.86 -48.87
N GLN A 3 52.79 -52.79 -48.26
CA GLN A 3 51.69 -51.92 -48.74
C GLN A 3 50.28 -52.54 -48.77
N SER A 4 49.20 -51.91 -48.30
CA SER A 4 48.85 -50.51 -48.03
C SER A 4 47.66 -50.47 -47.03
N GLU A 5 47.70 -49.78 -45.89
CA GLU A 5 47.40 -48.35 -45.68
C GLU A 5 46.10 -47.81 -46.29
N LYS A 6 45.15 -47.49 -45.39
CA LYS A 6 44.37 -46.23 -45.24
C LYS A 6 43.05 -46.55 -44.53
N SER A 7 42.53 -45.80 -43.57
CA SER A 7 42.95 -44.60 -42.84
C SER A 7 41.78 -44.33 -41.89
N ASN A 8 42.00 -44.14 -40.60
CA ASN A 8 41.17 -43.24 -39.81
C ASN A 8 42.09 -42.64 -38.75
N GLU A 9 42.51 -41.43 -39.06
CA GLU A 9 43.40 -40.58 -38.29
C GLU A 9 42.75 -40.23 -36.95
N GLU A 10 43.53 -40.36 -35.89
CA GLU A 10 43.35 -39.61 -34.66
C GLU A 10 43.53 -38.12 -34.95
N SER A 11 42.70 -37.28 -34.34
CA SER A 11 43.11 -35.93 -33.94
C SER A 11 42.30 -35.48 -32.73
N ILE A 12 43.03 -35.41 -31.61
CA ILE A 12 42.76 -34.67 -30.37
C ILE A 12 42.58 -33.17 -30.69
N VAL A 13 41.99 -32.41 -29.74
CA VAL A 13 41.90 -30.91 -29.58
C VAL A 13 40.41 -30.52 -29.52
N ASN A 14 39.85 -29.84 -28.51
CA ASN A 14 40.35 -29.09 -27.36
C ASN A 14 39.30 -29.12 -26.24
N ILE A 15 39.77 -29.14 -24.99
CA ILE A 15 39.00 -28.67 -23.83
C ILE A 15 39.01 -27.15 -23.93
N GLU A 16 37.91 -26.55 -24.36
CA GLU A 16 37.64 -25.13 -24.10
C GLU A 16 36.62 -25.04 -22.97
N GLU A 17 37.12 -24.59 -21.82
CA GLU A 17 36.33 -24.04 -20.73
C GLU A 17 35.47 -22.89 -21.26
N SER A 18 34.21 -23.18 -21.55
CA SER A 18 33.18 -22.15 -21.71
C SER A 18 32.61 -21.81 -20.34
N THR A 19 33.27 -20.87 -19.66
CA THR A 19 32.64 -20.07 -18.61
C THR A 19 31.58 -19.18 -19.26
N HIS A 20 30.39 -19.72 -19.47
CA HIS A 20 29.18 -18.91 -19.60
C HIS A 20 28.34 -19.15 -18.35
N GLY A 21 28.53 -18.28 -17.36
CA GLY A 21 27.61 -18.15 -16.25
C GLY A 21 26.25 -17.77 -16.81
N ASN A 22 25.38 -18.77 -16.96
CA ASN A 22 23.96 -18.55 -17.16
C ASN A 22 23.44 -17.91 -15.88
N ASN A 23 23.45 -16.57 -15.82
CA ASN A 23 22.61 -15.82 -14.91
C ASN A 23 21.17 -16.02 -15.36
N VAL A 24 20.62 -17.18 -15.01
CA VAL A 24 19.19 -17.45 -15.02
C VAL A 24 18.58 -16.36 -14.15
N THR A 25 17.79 -15.47 -14.75
CA THR A 25 17.14 -14.42 -13.98
C THR A 25 16.15 -15.07 -13.01
N GLU A 26 15.91 -14.42 -11.88
CA GLU A 26 14.98 -14.90 -10.85
C GLU A 26 13.59 -15.23 -11.47
N GLU A 27 13.20 -14.48 -12.50
CA GLU A 27 12.00 -14.71 -13.31
C GLU A 27 12.04 -16.03 -14.10
N GLU A 28 13.14 -16.36 -14.77
CA GLU A 28 13.30 -17.65 -15.46
C GLU A 28 13.31 -18.82 -14.48
N MET A 29 13.90 -18.62 -13.30
CA MET A 29 13.92 -19.63 -12.25
C MET A 29 12.52 -19.89 -11.67
N ILE A 30 11.73 -18.84 -11.46
CA ILE A 30 10.33 -18.94 -11.03
C ILE A 30 9.49 -19.64 -12.11
N LEU A 31 9.67 -19.30 -13.39
CA LEU A 31 8.95 -19.91 -14.51
C LEU A 31 9.28 -21.40 -14.67
N ASN A 32 10.54 -21.77 -14.50
CA ASN A 32 10.97 -23.17 -14.57
C ASN A 32 10.46 -23.98 -13.36
N ASN A 33 10.36 -23.35 -12.18
CA ASN A 33 9.77 -24.00 -11.01
C ASN A 33 8.24 -24.17 -11.15
N LEU A 34 7.55 -23.21 -11.78
CA LEU A 34 6.11 -23.30 -12.04
C LEU A 34 5.77 -24.34 -13.13
N SER A 35 6.66 -24.55 -14.10
CA SER A 35 6.45 -25.52 -15.19
C SER A 35 6.62 -26.98 -14.76
N GLN A 36 7.39 -27.23 -13.69
CA GLN A 36 7.64 -28.57 -13.13
C GLN A 36 6.59 -29.04 -12.12
N ILE A 37 5.56 -28.22 -11.85
CA ILE A 37 4.44 -28.62 -10.99
C ILE A 37 3.53 -29.58 -11.77
N THR A 38 3.80 -30.89 -11.67
CA THR A 38 2.88 -31.93 -12.15
C THR A 38 1.75 -32.14 -11.15
N PHE A 39 0.52 -31.82 -11.54
CA PHE A 39 -0.68 -32.14 -10.76
C PHE A 39 -1.09 -33.60 -11.02
N ASN A 40 -1.06 -34.44 -9.99
CA ASN A 40 -1.71 -35.76 -10.02
C ASN A 40 -3.20 -35.60 -10.38
N ALA A 41 -3.76 -36.59 -11.08
CA ALA A 41 -5.15 -36.58 -11.54
C ALA A 41 -6.11 -36.27 -10.36
N PRO A 42 -6.81 -35.13 -10.37
CA PRO A 42 -7.63 -34.69 -9.25
C PRO A 42 -8.93 -35.49 -9.12
N SER A 43 -9.43 -35.66 -7.90
CA SER A 43 -10.79 -36.17 -7.66
C SER A 43 -11.85 -35.20 -8.23
N GLN A 44 -13.09 -35.61 -8.51
CA GLN A 44 -14.13 -34.71 -9.06
C GLN A 44 -14.38 -33.43 -8.21
N SER A 45 -14.13 -33.48 -6.89
CA SER A 45 -14.14 -32.31 -6.00
C SER A 45 -12.99 -31.34 -6.29
N ASP A 46 -11.81 -31.88 -6.60
CA ASP A 46 -10.60 -31.13 -6.88
C ASP A 46 -10.58 -30.61 -8.33
N GLU A 47 -11.20 -31.32 -9.27
CA GLU A 47 -11.45 -30.83 -10.64
C GLU A 47 -12.26 -29.54 -10.65
N ASN A 48 -13.30 -29.44 -9.82
CA ASN A 48 -14.11 -28.23 -9.70
C ASN A 48 -13.32 -27.04 -9.12
N LYS A 49 -12.45 -27.28 -8.13
CA LYS A 49 -11.58 -26.24 -7.55
C LYS A 49 -10.50 -25.80 -8.54
N ILE A 50 -9.86 -26.74 -9.22
CA ILE A 50 -8.84 -26.48 -10.25
C ILE A 50 -9.46 -25.75 -11.44
N GLY A 51 -10.67 -26.12 -11.85
CA GLY A 51 -11.43 -25.41 -12.88
C GLY A 51 -11.74 -23.96 -12.51
N MET A 52 -11.99 -23.67 -11.22
CA MET A 52 -12.22 -22.31 -10.73
C MET A 52 -10.93 -21.46 -10.73
N LEU A 53 -9.80 -22.04 -10.34
CA LEU A 53 -8.49 -21.37 -10.37
C LEU A 53 -8.01 -21.07 -11.80
N ARG A 54 -8.44 -21.88 -12.77
CA ARG A 54 -8.22 -21.68 -14.20
C ARG A 54 -9.18 -20.67 -14.85
N LYS A 55 -9.97 -19.91 -14.09
CA LYS A 55 -10.80 -18.83 -14.66
C LYS A 55 -10.00 -17.53 -14.75
N LYS A 56 -10.07 -16.85 -15.91
CA LYS A 56 -9.45 -15.52 -16.07
C LYS A 56 -9.98 -14.53 -15.02
N SER A 57 -11.28 -14.61 -14.71
CA SER A 57 -11.92 -13.78 -13.69
C SER A 57 -11.35 -13.97 -12.29
N PHE A 58 -10.88 -15.17 -11.94
CA PHE A 58 -10.21 -15.43 -10.65
C PHE A 58 -8.90 -14.64 -10.55
N LEU A 59 -8.06 -14.69 -11.59
CA LEU A 59 -6.77 -13.99 -11.60
C LEU A 59 -6.93 -12.47 -11.58
N ILE A 60 -7.89 -11.93 -12.34
CA ILE A 60 -8.21 -10.49 -12.32
C ILE A 60 -8.61 -10.06 -10.90
N ASN A 61 -9.48 -10.85 -10.26
CA ASN A 61 -9.95 -10.59 -8.91
C ASN A 61 -8.83 -10.68 -7.86
N LEU A 62 -7.95 -11.67 -7.97
CA LEU A 62 -6.76 -11.78 -7.11
C LEU A 62 -5.82 -10.59 -7.30
N SER A 63 -5.66 -10.12 -8.54
CA SER A 63 -4.81 -8.97 -8.86
C SER A 63 -5.38 -7.67 -8.28
N LEU A 64 -6.71 -7.48 -8.35
CA LEU A 64 -7.39 -6.38 -7.66
C LEU A 64 -7.17 -6.43 -6.14
N MET A 65 -7.23 -7.62 -5.53
CA MET A 65 -6.92 -7.77 -4.10
C MET A 65 -5.46 -7.38 -3.80
N ALA A 66 -4.52 -7.73 -4.68
CA ALA A 66 -3.12 -7.33 -4.54
C ALA A 66 -2.94 -5.80 -4.64
N ASP A 67 -3.66 -5.13 -5.54
CA ASP A 67 -3.66 -3.66 -5.64
C ASP A 67 -4.20 -3.03 -4.34
N ILE A 68 -5.32 -3.54 -3.80
CA ILE A 68 -5.90 -3.06 -2.52
C ILE A 68 -4.93 -3.30 -1.35
N LEU A 69 -4.35 -4.50 -1.25
CA LEU A 69 -3.39 -4.84 -0.20
C LEU A 69 -2.11 -4.00 -0.30
N GLY A 70 -1.68 -3.64 -1.50
CA GLY A 70 -0.57 -2.73 -1.73
C GLY A 70 -0.81 -1.35 -1.11
N GLU A 71 -2.00 -0.77 -1.34
CA GLU A 71 -2.38 0.51 -0.72
C GLU A 71 -2.52 0.40 0.81
N LEU A 72 -3.11 -0.69 1.31
CA LEU A 72 -3.23 -0.91 2.76
C LEU A 72 -1.86 -1.11 3.44
N LYS A 73 -0.90 -1.72 2.74
CA LYS A 73 0.49 -1.82 3.21
C LYS A 73 1.12 -0.44 3.34
N LEU A 74 1.00 0.41 2.33
CA LEU A 74 1.52 1.79 2.38
C LEU A 74 0.89 2.59 3.53
N LEU A 75 -0.42 2.44 3.73
CA LEU A 75 -1.12 3.04 4.88
C LEU A 75 -0.55 2.52 6.20
N SER A 76 -0.42 1.19 6.34
CA SER A 76 0.11 0.58 7.56
C SER A 76 1.52 1.07 7.87
N GLU A 77 2.42 1.09 6.88
CA GLU A 77 3.79 1.57 7.02
C GLU A 77 3.82 3.06 7.42
N ALA A 78 2.96 3.89 6.83
CA ALA A 78 2.86 5.30 7.17
C ALA A 78 2.39 5.49 8.63
N LEU A 79 1.34 4.77 9.04
CA LEU A 79 0.79 4.85 10.40
C LEU A 79 1.72 4.28 11.47
N GLN A 80 2.57 3.31 11.12
CA GLN A 80 3.56 2.71 12.03
C GLN A 80 4.82 3.55 12.22
N LYS A 81 5.00 4.67 11.49
CA LYS A 81 6.14 5.56 11.72
C LYS A 81 6.09 6.13 13.13
N ASN A 82 7.23 6.10 13.80
CA ASN A 82 7.38 6.74 15.12
C ASN A 82 7.03 8.24 15.00
N ASN A 83 6.13 8.72 15.85
CA ASN A 83 5.66 10.12 15.92
C ASN A 83 4.75 10.59 14.77
N ILE A 84 3.83 9.74 14.29
CA ILE A 84 2.75 10.23 13.42
C ILE A 84 1.73 11.06 14.21
N SER A 85 1.41 12.27 13.75
CA SER A 85 0.35 13.08 14.35
C SER A 85 -1.05 12.62 13.92
N ILE A 86 -2.08 12.98 14.69
CA ILE A 86 -3.49 12.73 14.29
C ILE A 86 -3.81 13.33 12.91
N VAL A 87 -3.24 14.50 12.59
CA VAL A 87 -3.46 15.20 11.31
C VAL A 87 -2.81 14.42 10.15
N ASP A 88 -1.58 13.93 10.35
CA ASP A 88 -0.90 13.10 9.35
C ASP A 88 -1.63 11.77 9.14
N ALA A 89 -2.11 11.16 10.22
CA ALA A 89 -2.88 9.92 10.14
C ALA A 89 -4.16 10.11 9.32
N ASP A 90 -4.92 11.19 9.53
CA ASP A 90 -6.07 11.54 8.70
C ASP A 90 -5.68 11.68 7.22
N TYR A 91 -4.59 12.40 6.94
CA TYR A 91 -4.09 12.58 5.58
C TYR A 91 -3.81 11.24 4.88
N TYR A 92 -3.09 10.31 5.54
CA TYR A 92 -2.78 9.01 4.92
C TYR A 92 -4.02 8.14 4.73
N ILE A 93 -4.98 8.18 5.65
CA ILE A 93 -6.23 7.43 5.48
C ILE A 93 -7.05 8.01 4.31
N ASN A 94 -7.19 9.34 4.23
CA ASN A 94 -7.88 10.00 3.11
C ASN A 94 -7.19 9.76 1.77
N ARG A 95 -5.86 9.79 1.73
CA ARG A 95 -5.08 9.38 0.55
C ARG A 95 -5.45 7.96 0.12
N THR A 96 -5.47 7.02 1.06
CA THR A 96 -5.80 5.61 0.78
C THR A 96 -7.22 5.46 0.27
N ILE A 97 -8.19 6.17 0.87
CA ILE A 97 -9.59 6.20 0.39
C ILE A 97 -9.65 6.70 -1.05
N ASN A 98 -8.93 7.78 -1.39
CA ASN A 98 -8.88 8.32 -2.75
C ASN A 98 -8.27 7.33 -3.75
N CYS A 99 -7.19 6.62 -3.37
CA CYS A 99 -6.63 5.54 -4.19
C CYS A 99 -7.65 4.42 -4.44
N LEU A 100 -8.38 3.99 -3.41
CA LEU A 100 -9.42 2.95 -3.53
C LEU A 100 -10.60 3.41 -4.40
N LEU A 101 -11.02 4.68 -4.29
CA LEU A 101 -12.03 5.26 -5.18
C LEU A 101 -11.54 5.32 -6.64
N HIS A 102 -10.26 5.62 -6.85
CA HIS A 102 -9.67 5.55 -8.19
C HIS A 102 -9.69 4.11 -8.73
N LEU A 103 -9.35 3.12 -7.92
CA LEU A 103 -9.47 1.70 -8.28
C LEU A 103 -10.90 1.28 -8.57
N LYS A 104 -11.94 1.97 -8.07
CA LYS A 104 -13.33 1.65 -8.40
C LYS A 104 -13.63 1.83 -9.88
N ASN A 105 -13.13 2.92 -10.46
CA ASN A 105 -13.41 3.32 -11.84
C ASN A 105 -12.30 2.94 -12.82
N ASN A 106 -11.08 2.68 -12.33
CA ASN A 106 -9.90 2.37 -13.13
C ASN A 106 -9.30 1.01 -12.73
N GLN A 107 -8.37 0.52 -13.55
CA GLN A 107 -7.62 -0.68 -13.22
C GLN A 107 -6.40 -0.34 -12.37
N GLY A 108 -6.13 -1.18 -11.37
CA GLY A 108 -4.87 -1.14 -10.62
C GLY A 108 -3.69 -1.65 -11.44
N LYS A 109 -2.49 -1.54 -10.88
CA LYS A 109 -1.24 -1.97 -11.55
C LYS A 109 -1.30 -3.46 -11.87
N TYR A 110 -1.66 -4.28 -10.88
CA TYR A 110 -1.74 -5.73 -11.04
C TYR A 110 -2.97 -6.12 -11.84
N GLU A 111 -4.12 -5.49 -11.60
CA GLU A 111 -5.35 -5.73 -12.37
C GLU A 111 -5.16 -5.45 -13.87
N SER A 112 -4.44 -4.38 -14.24
CA SER A 112 -4.14 -4.07 -15.63
C SER A 112 -3.17 -5.08 -16.25
N ALA A 113 -2.12 -5.46 -15.52
CA ALA A 113 -1.18 -6.49 -15.98
C ALA A 113 -1.86 -7.84 -16.23
N ALA A 114 -2.75 -8.26 -15.31
CA ALA A 114 -3.54 -9.47 -15.46
C ALA A 114 -4.54 -9.39 -16.63
N ASN A 115 -5.07 -8.22 -16.96
CA ASN A 115 -5.94 -8.10 -18.14
C ASN A 115 -5.19 -8.21 -19.47
N ASN A 116 -3.95 -7.72 -19.51
CA ASN A 116 -3.12 -7.62 -20.72
C ASN A 116 -2.21 -8.84 -20.97
N GLN A 117 -2.22 -9.83 -20.07
CA GLN A 117 -1.31 -10.97 -20.17
C GLN A 117 -1.76 -11.94 -21.28
N LYS A 118 -0.98 -12.01 -22.37
CA LYS A 118 -1.17 -12.99 -23.47
C LYS A 118 -1.23 -14.44 -22.99
N LEU A 119 -0.65 -14.74 -21.82
CA LEU A 119 -0.71 -16.05 -21.16
C LEU A 119 -2.14 -16.51 -20.82
N LEU A 120 -3.06 -15.56 -20.62
CA LEU A 120 -4.49 -15.83 -20.40
C LEU A 120 -5.27 -15.99 -21.71
N GLU A 121 -4.68 -15.60 -22.84
CA GLU A 121 -5.22 -15.83 -24.17
C GLU A 121 -4.83 -17.22 -24.71
N SER A 122 -3.72 -17.79 -24.23
CA SER A 122 -3.40 -19.21 -24.44
C SER A 122 -4.33 -20.10 -23.62
N SER A 123 -4.94 -21.09 -24.30
CA SER A 123 -5.85 -22.19 -23.93
C SER A 123 -5.96 -22.74 -22.48
N CYS A 124 -5.17 -22.28 -21.51
CA CYS A 124 -5.15 -22.77 -20.14
C CYS A 124 -6.22 -22.16 -19.23
N PHE A 125 -6.82 -21.01 -19.61
CA PHE A 125 -7.84 -20.35 -18.79
C PHE A 125 -9.22 -20.34 -19.47
N ALA A 126 -10.25 -20.76 -18.73
CA ALA A 126 -11.63 -20.66 -19.17
C ALA A 126 -12.05 -19.18 -19.21
N GLN A 127 -12.49 -18.73 -20.39
CA GLN A 127 -13.06 -17.40 -20.60
C GLN A 127 -14.50 -17.37 -20.07
N THR A 128 -14.66 -17.34 -18.75
CA THR A 128 -15.96 -17.07 -18.13
C THR A 128 -15.97 -15.67 -17.55
N ASN A 129 -16.99 -14.89 -17.91
CA ASN A 129 -17.21 -13.52 -17.40
C ASN A 129 -17.77 -13.47 -15.97
N ASP A 130 -17.90 -14.63 -15.30
CA ASP A 130 -18.33 -14.68 -13.91
C ASP A 130 -17.23 -14.11 -13.01
N HIS A 131 -17.41 -12.86 -12.61
CA HIS A 131 -16.64 -12.25 -11.54
C HIS A 131 -16.94 -12.99 -10.23
N LEU A 132 -15.89 -13.52 -9.57
CA LEU A 132 -16.03 -14.24 -8.30
C LEU A 132 -16.61 -13.34 -7.18
N PHE A 133 -16.40 -12.03 -7.28
CA PHE A 133 -16.98 -11.01 -6.41
C PHE A 133 -17.09 -9.67 -7.14
N ASP A 134 -18.00 -8.84 -6.65
CA ASP A 134 -18.28 -7.50 -7.16
C ASP A 134 -17.22 -6.50 -6.68
N LYS A 135 -16.45 -5.95 -7.64
CA LYS A 135 -15.39 -4.96 -7.42
C LYS A 135 -15.88 -3.74 -6.64
N SER A 136 -17.07 -3.22 -6.97
CA SER A 136 -17.63 -2.06 -6.27
C SER A 136 -17.90 -2.40 -4.82
N LYS A 137 -18.54 -3.55 -4.54
CA LYS A 137 -18.86 -3.96 -3.17
C LYS A 137 -17.61 -4.18 -2.32
N LEU A 138 -16.55 -4.77 -2.87
CA LEU A 138 -15.29 -4.98 -2.15
C LEU A 138 -14.65 -3.63 -1.78
N ILE A 139 -14.56 -2.71 -2.73
CA ILE A 139 -13.96 -1.39 -2.53
C ILE A 139 -14.80 -0.56 -1.55
N ASP A 140 -16.12 -0.52 -1.73
CA ASP A 140 -17.04 0.22 -0.86
C ASP A 140 -16.99 -0.34 0.58
N GLY A 141 -16.92 -1.66 0.75
CA GLY A 141 -16.74 -2.30 2.06
C GLY A 141 -15.40 -1.97 2.73
N THR A 142 -14.33 -1.88 1.95
CA THR A 142 -12.99 -1.49 2.44
C THR A 142 -12.98 -0.02 2.86
N ILE A 143 -13.52 0.89 2.03
CA ILE A 143 -13.63 2.32 2.35
C ILE A 143 -14.51 2.53 3.59
N LYS A 144 -15.64 1.83 3.69
CA LYS A 144 -16.52 1.90 4.85
C LYS A 144 -15.77 1.51 6.13
N SER A 145 -14.97 0.44 6.10
CA SER A 145 -14.16 0.01 7.23
C SER A 145 -13.09 1.05 7.63
N LEU A 146 -12.42 1.67 6.66
CA LEU A 146 -11.45 2.75 6.91
C LEU A 146 -12.12 3.96 7.56
N LYS A 147 -13.24 4.41 6.99
CA LYS A 147 -14.04 5.51 7.54
C LYS A 147 -14.52 5.20 8.96
N LEU A 148 -15.07 4.02 9.21
CA LEU A 148 -15.53 3.63 10.55
C LEU A 148 -14.42 3.72 11.59
N ARG A 149 -13.19 3.34 11.25
CA ARG A 149 -12.04 3.48 12.16
C ARG A 149 -11.68 4.94 12.44
N MET A 150 -11.88 5.85 11.48
CA MET A 150 -11.74 7.31 11.70
C MET A 150 -12.87 7.88 12.57
N PHE A 151 -14.11 7.42 12.35
CA PHE A 151 -15.33 7.94 12.98
C PHE A 151 -15.80 7.14 14.20
N SER A 152 -14.90 6.40 14.87
CA SER A 152 -15.21 5.39 15.90
C SER A 152 -16.10 5.88 17.07
N ASN A 153 -16.29 7.19 17.22
CA ASN A 153 -17.08 7.80 18.30
C ASN A 153 -18.44 8.39 17.86
N GLY A 154 -18.96 8.08 16.67
CA GLY A 154 -20.28 8.58 16.24
C GLY A 154 -20.34 10.09 15.99
N LEU A 155 -19.19 10.73 15.77
CA LEU A 155 -19.11 12.10 15.30
C LEU A 155 -19.64 12.17 13.87
N ASN A 156 -20.50 13.15 13.59
CA ASN A 156 -20.87 13.46 12.21
C ASN A 156 -19.69 14.16 11.49
N ASP A 157 -19.73 14.18 10.15
CA ASP A 157 -18.65 14.74 9.31
C ASP A 157 -18.25 16.17 9.74
N LYS A 158 -19.20 17.03 10.12
CA LYS A 158 -18.93 18.41 10.55
C LYS A 158 -18.17 18.48 11.88
N SER A 159 -18.56 17.65 12.85
CA SER A 159 -17.88 17.59 14.14
C SER A 159 -16.46 17.06 13.99
N TYR A 160 -16.24 16.12 13.06
CA TYR A 160 -14.91 15.62 12.73
C TYR A 160 -14.02 16.68 12.07
N THR A 161 -14.54 17.38 11.05
CA THR A 161 -13.77 18.45 10.40
C THR A 161 -13.40 19.54 11.38
N ASN A 162 -14.31 19.93 12.27
CA ASN A 162 -14.03 20.92 13.31
C ASN A 162 -12.93 20.43 14.27
N LEU A 163 -12.96 19.14 14.66
CA LEU A 163 -11.95 18.55 15.53
C LEU A 163 -10.57 18.53 14.87
N LEU A 164 -10.47 18.12 13.61
CA LEU A 164 -9.22 18.19 12.85
C LEU A 164 -8.71 19.62 12.73
N ASP A 165 -9.60 20.56 12.45
CA ASP A 165 -9.32 21.99 12.34
C ASP A 165 -8.69 22.57 13.63
N ILE A 166 -9.02 22.00 14.79
CA ILE A 166 -8.43 22.35 16.08
C ILE A 166 -7.03 21.73 16.19
N PHE A 167 -6.83 20.47 15.81
CA PHE A 167 -5.51 19.84 15.86
C PHE A 167 -4.50 20.46 14.88
N MET A 168 -4.97 20.95 13.73
CA MET A 168 -4.13 21.58 12.70
C MET A 168 -3.45 22.88 13.14
N ILE A 169 -3.88 23.54 14.23
CA ILE A 169 -3.27 24.80 14.66
C ILE A 169 -1.81 24.64 15.12
N LEU A 170 -1.39 23.40 15.40
CA LEU A 170 -0.02 23.05 15.77
C LEU A 170 0.76 22.37 14.62
N ASP A 171 0.20 22.33 13.41
CA ASP A 171 0.87 21.86 12.20
C ASP A 171 1.52 23.05 11.46
N GLU A 172 2.85 23.09 11.51
CA GLU A 172 3.67 24.16 10.90
C GLU A 172 3.45 24.31 9.40
N THR A 173 3.07 23.23 8.70
CA THR A 173 2.86 23.22 7.25
C THR A 173 1.51 23.81 6.83
N LYS A 174 0.60 24.01 7.80
CA LYS A 174 -0.78 24.46 7.57
C LYS A 174 -1.05 25.86 8.09
N LEU A 175 -0.04 26.51 8.66
CA LEU A 175 -0.15 27.87 9.17
C LEU A 175 -0.24 28.89 8.03
N PRO A 176 -1.10 29.92 8.14
CA PRO A 176 -1.14 31.01 7.18
C PRO A 176 0.18 31.79 7.20
N THR A 177 0.90 31.83 6.09
CA THR A 177 2.16 32.58 5.96
C THR A 177 1.97 34.04 5.53
N ASP A 178 0.78 34.42 5.06
CA ASP A 178 0.53 35.71 4.39
C ASP A 178 -0.51 36.59 5.13
N VAL A 179 -0.60 36.44 6.45
CA VAL A 179 -1.55 37.19 7.29
C VAL A 179 -0.78 38.03 8.29
N ALA A 180 -1.16 39.30 8.45
CA ALA A 180 -0.49 40.22 9.38
C ALA A 180 -0.53 39.78 10.86
N ASN A 181 -1.49 38.93 11.25
CA ASN A 181 -1.62 38.36 12.60
C ASN A 181 -2.09 36.90 12.53
N PRO A 182 -1.20 35.95 12.20
CA PRO A 182 -1.56 34.55 11.96
C PRO A 182 -2.09 33.84 13.23
N TRP A 183 -1.69 34.30 14.42
CA TRP A 183 -2.11 33.70 15.69
C TRP A 183 -3.57 33.99 16.08
N LYS A 184 -4.20 35.08 15.63
CA LYS A 184 -5.52 35.52 16.14
C LYS A 184 -6.64 34.49 15.94
N LYS A 185 -6.67 33.83 14.77
CA LYS A 185 -7.61 32.73 14.49
C LYS A 185 -7.22 31.42 15.18
N GLY A 186 -5.93 31.25 15.48
CA GLY A 186 -5.39 30.09 16.19
C GLY A 186 -5.65 30.13 17.69
N GLU A 187 -5.69 31.32 18.31
CA GLU A 187 -5.90 31.50 19.76
C GLU A 187 -7.28 31.00 20.24
N GLU A 188 -8.35 31.25 19.49
CA GLU A 188 -9.68 30.73 19.82
C GLU A 188 -9.70 29.19 19.83
N LYS A 189 -9.08 28.59 18.80
CA LYS A 189 -8.93 27.13 18.68
C LYS A 189 -7.94 26.56 19.71
N LEU A 190 -6.97 27.35 20.17
CA LEU A 190 -6.00 26.94 21.19
C LEU A 190 -6.68 26.69 22.54
N GLU A 191 -7.68 27.49 22.87
CA GLU A 191 -8.47 27.29 24.08
C GLU A 191 -9.25 25.96 24.03
N GLU A 192 -9.85 25.66 22.87
CA GLU A 192 -10.55 24.39 22.64
C GLU A 192 -9.57 23.21 22.67
N LEU A 193 -8.40 23.33 22.04
CA LEU A 193 -7.36 22.31 22.08
C LEU A 193 -6.89 22.05 23.52
N SER A 194 -6.69 23.12 24.31
CA SER A 194 -6.31 23.02 25.72
C SER A 194 -7.35 22.25 26.54
N LYS A 195 -8.65 22.46 26.25
CA LYS A 195 -9.74 21.70 26.87
C LYS A 195 -9.72 20.22 26.46
N ILE A 196 -9.48 19.92 25.18
CA ILE A 196 -9.42 18.55 24.65
C ILE A 196 -8.24 17.78 25.27
N LEU A 197 -7.06 18.38 25.28
CA LEU A 197 -5.83 17.77 25.80
C LEU A 197 -5.76 17.79 27.34
N ARG A 198 -6.65 18.54 28.00
CA ARG A 198 -6.59 18.84 29.44
C ARG A 198 -5.23 19.39 29.86
N LEU A 199 -4.65 20.22 28.99
CA LEU A 199 -3.33 20.82 29.12
C LEU A 199 -3.47 22.34 29.01
N LYS A 200 -2.85 23.09 29.92
CA LYS A 200 -2.76 24.55 29.77
C LYS A 200 -1.63 24.87 28.79
N ILE A 201 -1.99 25.33 27.59
CA ILE A 201 -1.02 25.82 26.61
C ILE A 201 -0.89 27.33 26.79
N GLU A 202 0.32 27.82 27.02
CA GLU A 202 0.55 29.24 27.21
C GLU A 202 0.42 29.98 25.87
N ILE A 203 -0.32 31.09 25.86
CA ILE A 203 -0.58 31.86 24.63
C ILE A 203 0.73 32.40 24.04
N ASN A 204 1.68 32.79 24.89
CA ASN A 204 2.98 33.28 24.43
C ASN A 204 3.80 32.16 23.76
N ASP A 205 3.83 30.95 24.33
CA ASP A 205 4.46 29.79 23.71
C ASP A 205 3.85 29.49 22.33
N PHE A 206 2.53 29.62 22.19
CA PHE A 206 1.84 29.45 20.91
C PHE A 206 2.24 30.52 19.90
N ARG A 207 2.26 31.80 20.28
CA ARG A 207 2.71 32.88 19.40
C ARG A 207 4.16 32.70 18.96
N ASP A 208 5.04 32.35 19.89
CA ASP A 208 6.46 32.09 19.61
C ASP A 208 6.65 30.91 18.65
N PHE A 209 5.79 29.89 18.77
CA PHE A 209 5.70 28.77 17.83
C PHE A 209 5.27 29.23 16.43
N ILE A 210 4.20 30.03 16.31
CA ILE A 210 3.72 30.56 15.02
C ILE A 210 4.77 31.45 14.35
N ASP A 211 5.46 32.28 15.14
CA ASP A 211 6.52 33.18 14.67
C ASP A 211 7.83 32.46 14.36
N LYS A 212 7.90 31.14 14.55
CA LYS A 212 9.09 30.30 14.35
C LYS A 212 10.30 30.79 15.15
N ARG A 213 10.07 31.38 16.34
CA ARG A 213 11.13 31.89 17.22
C ARG A 213 11.72 30.78 18.07
N GLU A 214 10.95 30.32 19.05
CA GLU A 214 11.30 29.20 19.91
C GLU A 214 10.02 28.43 20.24
N THR A 215 10.08 27.10 20.21
CA THR A 215 8.95 26.29 20.62
C THR A 215 8.97 26.10 22.14
N GLY A 216 8.04 26.77 22.82
CA GLY A 216 7.84 26.64 24.25
C GLY A 216 7.51 25.21 24.69
N GLU A 217 7.74 24.92 25.98
CA GLU A 217 7.57 23.58 26.53
C GLU A 217 6.13 23.08 26.44
N THR A 218 5.14 23.97 26.60
CA THR A 218 3.73 23.59 26.55
C THR A 218 3.29 23.16 25.15
N ILE A 219 3.86 23.76 24.10
CA ILE A 219 3.63 23.37 22.69
C ILE A 219 4.30 22.03 22.37
N LYS A 220 5.54 21.82 22.83
CA LYS A 220 6.24 20.53 22.68
C LYS A 220 5.43 19.40 23.33
N LEU A 221 4.92 19.65 24.53
CA LEU A 221 4.08 18.70 25.24
C LEU A 221 2.78 18.44 24.48
N ALA A 222 2.06 19.48 24.06
CA ALA A 222 0.84 19.33 23.27
C ALA A 222 1.05 18.49 22.00
N LYS A 223 2.14 18.74 21.25
CA LYS A 223 2.53 17.93 20.08
C LYS A 223 2.75 16.46 20.45
N ASN A 224 3.39 16.17 21.58
CA ASN A 224 3.57 14.80 22.04
C ASN A 224 2.26 14.08 22.38
N TYR A 225 1.25 14.78 22.91
CA TYR A 225 -0.07 14.20 23.18
C TYR A 225 -0.85 13.87 21.89
N MET A 226 -0.62 14.62 20.83
CA MET A 226 -1.27 14.39 19.52
C MET A 226 -0.55 13.36 18.67
N ASN A 227 0.66 12.94 19.04
CA ASN A 227 1.36 11.87 18.37
C ASN A 227 0.76 10.53 18.75
N ILE A 228 0.30 9.79 17.76
CA ILE A 228 -0.20 8.43 17.94
C ILE A 228 1.03 7.54 18.18
N LYS A 229 1.26 7.17 19.43
CA LYS A 229 2.13 6.03 19.74
C LYS A 229 1.31 4.77 19.51
N ILE A 230 1.40 4.22 18.30
CA ILE A 230 0.97 2.83 18.10
C ILE A 230 1.94 1.99 18.93
N PHE A 231 1.42 1.42 20.03
CA PHE A 231 2.21 0.64 20.97
C PHE A 231 3.10 -0.36 20.23
N SER A 232 4.40 -0.30 20.51
CA SER A 232 5.31 -1.43 20.37
C SER A 232 4.94 -2.48 21.42
N THR A 233 3.80 -3.14 21.24
CA THR A 233 3.47 -4.39 21.93
C THR A 233 3.08 -5.38 20.85
N LEU A 234 4.13 -5.94 20.24
CA LEU A 234 4.15 -7.33 19.81
C LEU A 234 4.77 -8.14 20.94
#